data_AF-M5VZ30-F1
#
_entry.id   AF-M5VZ30-F1
#
_cell.length_a   1.000
_cell.length_b   1.000
_cell.length_c   1.000
_cell.angle_alpha   90.00
_cell.angle_beta   90.00
_cell.angle_gamma   90.00
#
_symmetry.space_group_name_H-M   'P 1'
#
loop_
_entity.id
_entity.type
_entity.pdbx_description
1 polymer ?
#
loop_
_entity_poly.entity_id
_entity_poly.type
_entity_poly.pdbx_seq_one_letter_code
_entity_poly.pdbx_strand_id
1 'polypeptide(L)'
;MTQGLLQWSPCHQSLSLSFTIPTTKHTQLPLSISATLEPATSTQQHLTARERRQLRNERRESKAGTNWKEQVEEKLLEKPTKKFANWKEELNINNLAREGPQWWIVKVSRLKGQETAQLIARLLARNYPHIDFKVYAPAIHERKKLKNGTYSVKPKPLFPGCVFIRCVLDKEIHDFIRECDGVGGFVGALVGNTKRQITRPRPVSEFDMEAIFRQAKEEQQKAEQAFEQDQQEAALNSGLNSDDAVKSTGDSKPKRRSRKTLDPLINGSSKGKNEKLVPGSSVRVVSGTFAEYVGSLKKLNRRTKKATVGFTLFGKESLVDLDVSEIVSETM
;
A
#
# COMPACT_ATOMS: atom_id res chain seq x y z
N MET A 1 46.23 46.65 -22.47
CA MET A 1 46.30 46.34 -21.02
C MET A 1 44.95 45.75 -20.64
N THR A 2 44.73 44.56 -20.11
CA THR A 2 45.50 43.35 -19.80
C THR A 2 44.41 42.30 -19.61
N GLN A 3 44.52 41.15 -20.27
CA GLN A 3 43.54 40.06 -20.13
C GLN A 3 43.73 39.36 -18.79
N GLY A 4 42.65 39.21 -18.02
CA GLY A 4 42.66 38.57 -16.71
C GLY A 4 42.59 37.05 -16.83
N LEU A 5 43.74 36.40 -16.73
CA LEU A 5 43.87 34.98 -16.43
C LEU A 5 43.63 34.79 -14.92
N LEU A 6 42.51 34.17 -14.54
CA LEU A 6 42.32 33.65 -13.18
C LEU A 6 42.51 32.14 -13.20
N GLN A 7 43.70 31.76 -12.75
CA GLN A 7 44.19 30.43 -12.47
C GLN A 7 43.41 29.83 -11.29
N TRP A 8 42.64 28.76 -11.54
CA TRP A 8 42.03 27.95 -10.49
C TRP A 8 42.98 26.81 -10.11
N SER A 9 43.51 26.86 -8.89
CA SER A 9 44.29 25.79 -8.27
C SER A 9 43.37 24.69 -7.71
N PRO A 10 43.68 23.40 -7.88
CA PRO A 10 42.96 22.31 -7.23
C PRO A 10 43.51 22.08 -5.82
N CYS A 11 42.73 22.42 -4.80
CA CYS A 11 43.03 22.02 -3.43
C CYS A 11 42.70 20.53 -3.24
N HIS A 12 43.75 19.73 -3.12
CA HIS A 12 43.71 18.40 -2.52
C HIS A 12 43.46 18.54 -1.02
N GLN A 13 42.32 18.05 -0.52
CA GLN A 13 42.17 17.69 0.89
C GLN A 13 42.05 16.18 0.99
N SER A 14 43.18 15.53 1.26
CA SER A 14 43.27 14.14 1.67
C SER A 14 42.79 14.02 3.12
N LEU A 15 41.58 13.54 3.33
CA LEU A 15 41.15 13.06 4.65
C LEU A 15 41.70 11.66 4.85
N SER A 16 42.85 11.55 5.52
CA SER A 16 43.39 10.26 5.97
C SER A 16 42.64 9.82 7.22
N LEU A 17 41.68 8.92 7.06
CA LEU A 17 41.09 8.17 8.16
C LEU A 17 42.07 7.07 8.57
N SER A 18 42.70 7.24 9.73
CA SER A 18 43.53 6.25 10.39
C SER A 18 42.65 5.11 10.90
N PHE A 19 42.51 4.03 10.11
CA PHE A 19 41.92 2.79 10.61
C PHE A 19 42.95 2.04 11.45
N THR A 20 42.76 2.07 12.78
CA THR A 20 43.42 1.15 13.71
C THR A 20 42.81 -0.24 13.56
N ILE A 21 43.62 -1.19 13.11
CA ILE A 21 43.27 -2.61 13.04
C ILE A 21 43.41 -3.19 14.47
N PRO A 22 42.36 -3.81 15.06
CA PRO A 22 42.52 -4.54 16.30
C PRO A 22 43.27 -5.85 16.04
N THR A 23 44.46 -5.97 16.62
CA THR A 23 45.25 -7.20 16.64
C THR A 23 44.60 -8.19 17.61
N THR A 24 44.02 -9.26 17.07
CA THR A 24 43.56 -10.39 17.88
C THR A 24 44.78 -11.14 18.40
N LYS A 25 44.95 -11.14 19.73
CA LYS A 25 46.01 -11.85 20.44
C LYS A 25 45.89 -13.36 20.17
N HIS A 26 46.90 -13.90 19.51
CA HIS A 26 47.12 -15.32 19.33
C HIS A 26 47.61 -15.91 20.66
N THR A 27 46.70 -16.46 21.46
CA THR A 27 47.05 -17.26 22.65
C THR A 27 47.70 -18.56 22.18
N GLN A 28 49.04 -18.63 22.27
CA GLN A 28 49.76 -19.88 22.11
C GLN A 28 49.56 -20.73 23.36
N LEU A 29 48.87 -21.86 23.20
CA LEU A 29 48.93 -22.96 24.15
C LEU A 29 50.26 -23.71 23.90
N PRO A 30 51.09 -23.97 24.92
CA PRO A 30 52.21 -24.89 24.75
C PRO A 30 51.65 -26.31 24.63
N LEU A 31 51.81 -26.91 23.46
CA LEU A 31 51.70 -28.36 23.31
C LEU A 31 52.84 -29.00 24.12
N SER A 32 52.53 -29.47 25.32
CA SER A 32 53.40 -30.38 26.04
C SER A 32 53.50 -31.69 25.25
N ILE A 33 54.70 -32.02 24.81
CA ILE A 33 55.02 -33.32 24.25
C ILE A 33 55.04 -34.30 25.42
N SER A 34 53.95 -35.05 25.61
CA SER A 34 53.94 -36.24 26.47
C SER A 34 54.37 -37.44 25.62
N ALA A 35 55.58 -37.94 25.89
CA ALA A 35 56.01 -39.23 25.39
C ALA A 35 55.31 -40.33 26.20
N THR A 36 54.25 -40.92 25.64
CA THR A 36 53.67 -42.16 26.16
C THR A 36 54.54 -43.31 25.68
N LEU A 37 55.30 -43.91 26.60
CA LEU A 37 55.93 -45.21 26.41
C LEU A 37 54.83 -46.28 26.50
N GLU A 38 54.22 -46.59 25.36
CA GLU A 38 53.48 -47.85 25.21
C GLU A 38 54.51 -49.00 25.09
N PRO A 39 54.48 -50.01 25.97
CA PRO A 39 55.31 -51.19 25.81
C PRO A 39 54.75 -51.98 24.63
N ALA A 40 55.38 -51.82 23.47
CA ALA A 40 55.18 -52.69 22.33
C ALA A 40 55.51 -54.12 22.75
N THR A 41 54.49 -54.94 22.96
CA THR A 41 54.61 -56.39 22.85
C THR A 41 55.01 -56.68 21.42
N SER A 42 56.29 -56.96 21.27
CA SER A 42 56.96 -57.35 20.06
C SER A 42 56.42 -58.70 19.58
N THR A 43 55.67 -58.69 18.48
CA THR A 43 55.89 -59.70 17.45
C THR A 43 56.58 -59.00 16.30
N GLN A 44 57.89 -58.78 16.46
CA GLN A 44 58.76 -58.23 15.42
C GLN A 44 58.90 -59.27 14.32
N GLN A 45 58.07 -59.17 13.27
CA GLN A 45 58.43 -59.73 11.98
C GLN A 45 59.56 -58.86 11.41
N HIS A 46 60.78 -59.40 11.42
CA HIS A 46 61.98 -58.73 10.93
C HIS A 46 61.93 -58.62 9.40
N LEU A 47 61.25 -57.58 8.90
CA LEU A 47 61.20 -57.30 7.47
C LEU A 47 62.61 -57.03 6.94
N THR A 48 62.97 -57.77 5.92
CA THR A 48 64.26 -57.74 5.24
C THR A 48 64.51 -56.35 4.64
N ALA A 49 65.78 -55.94 4.49
CA ALA A 49 66.12 -54.63 3.92
C ALA A 49 65.48 -54.39 2.53
N ARG A 50 65.23 -55.46 1.77
CA ARG A 50 64.53 -55.44 0.49
C ARG A 50 63.04 -55.15 0.62
N GLU A 51 62.35 -55.77 1.58
CA GLU A 51 60.94 -55.52 1.90
C GLU A 51 60.73 -54.09 2.43
N ARG A 52 61.67 -53.58 3.23
CA ARG A 52 61.64 -52.17 3.66
C ARG A 52 61.79 -51.19 2.50
N ARG A 53 62.50 -51.55 1.43
CA ARG A 53 62.61 -50.73 0.21
C ARG A 53 61.37 -50.84 -0.65
N GLN A 54 60.80 -52.04 -0.78
CA GLN A 54 59.51 -52.24 -1.44
C GLN A 54 58.41 -51.46 -0.75
N LEU A 55 58.29 -51.53 0.58
CA LEU A 55 57.27 -50.80 1.32
C LEU A 55 57.42 -49.27 1.17
N ARG A 56 58.64 -48.76 0.99
CA ARG A 56 58.87 -47.34 0.65
C ARG A 56 58.50 -47.02 -0.79
N ASN A 57 58.74 -47.93 -1.73
CA ASN A 57 58.38 -47.74 -3.13
C ASN A 57 56.87 -47.82 -3.32
N GLU A 58 56.23 -48.80 -2.70
CA GLU A 58 54.78 -48.99 -2.65
C GLU A 58 54.10 -47.81 -1.93
N ARG A 59 54.71 -47.25 -0.87
CA ARG A 59 54.28 -45.97 -0.26
C ARG A 59 54.45 -44.75 -1.18
N ARG A 60 55.42 -44.77 -2.11
CA ARG A 60 55.57 -43.72 -3.14
C ARG A 60 54.58 -43.91 -4.27
N GLU A 61 54.32 -45.14 -4.69
CA GLU A 61 53.40 -45.52 -5.78
C GLU A 61 51.94 -45.32 -5.34
N SER A 62 51.58 -45.68 -4.11
CA SER A 62 50.27 -45.36 -3.50
C SER A 62 50.06 -43.87 -3.27
N LYS A 63 51.12 -43.08 -3.06
CA LYS A 63 51.06 -41.61 -3.08
C LYS A 63 51.03 -41.02 -4.50
N ALA A 64 51.56 -41.72 -5.49
CA ALA A 64 51.59 -41.28 -6.88
C ALA A 64 50.26 -41.48 -7.61
N GLY A 65 49.39 -42.36 -7.10
CA GLY A 65 48.04 -42.59 -7.64
C GLY A 65 46.99 -41.55 -7.23
N THR A 66 47.30 -40.65 -6.30
CA THR A 66 46.38 -39.55 -5.93
C THR A 66 46.84 -38.29 -6.63
N ASN A 67 46.48 -38.18 -7.90
CA ASN A 67 46.65 -36.98 -8.70
C ASN A 67 45.85 -35.85 -8.04
N TRP A 68 46.52 -35.09 -7.17
CA TRP A 68 45.93 -33.93 -6.49
C TRP A 68 45.28 -32.97 -7.49
N LYS A 69 45.75 -32.99 -8.74
CA LYS A 69 45.21 -32.26 -9.88
C LYS A 69 43.82 -32.77 -10.27
N GLU A 70 43.61 -34.07 -10.38
CA GLU A 70 42.28 -34.68 -10.62
C GLU A 70 41.34 -34.43 -9.44
N GLN A 71 41.79 -34.54 -8.19
CA GLN A 71 40.93 -34.24 -7.04
C GLN A 71 40.58 -32.75 -6.93
N VAL A 72 41.48 -31.86 -7.35
CA VAL A 72 41.21 -30.42 -7.43
C VAL A 72 40.29 -30.11 -8.62
N GLU A 73 40.45 -30.80 -9.74
CA GLU A 73 39.62 -30.67 -10.94
C GLU A 73 38.20 -31.20 -10.70
N GLU A 74 38.06 -32.34 -10.03
CA GLU A 74 36.79 -32.90 -9.55
C GLU A 74 36.14 -31.99 -8.50
N LYS A 75 36.90 -31.45 -7.53
CA LYS A 75 36.38 -30.44 -6.59
C LYS A 75 36.07 -29.09 -7.23
N LEU A 76 36.67 -28.76 -8.37
CA LEU A 76 36.34 -27.54 -9.14
C LEU A 76 35.08 -27.76 -9.98
N LEU A 77 34.86 -28.97 -10.49
CA LEU A 77 33.64 -29.40 -11.18
C LEU A 77 32.45 -29.58 -10.20
N GLU A 78 32.72 -30.02 -8.96
CA GLU A 78 31.75 -30.18 -7.87
C GLU A 78 31.47 -28.90 -7.08
N LYS A 79 32.15 -27.78 -7.34
CA LYS A 79 31.64 -26.51 -6.81
C LYS A 79 30.21 -26.42 -7.31
N PRO A 80 29.17 -26.48 -6.44
CA PRO A 80 27.84 -26.18 -6.91
C PRO A 80 28.01 -24.82 -7.54
N THR A 81 27.81 -24.73 -8.85
CA THR A 81 27.84 -23.44 -9.51
C THR A 81 26.97 -22.61 -8.59
N LYS A 82 27.54 -21.57 -7.97
CA LYS A 82 26.70 -20.56 -7.37
C LYS A 82 25.94 -20.10 -8.58
N LYS A 83 24.75 -20.67 -8.79
CA LYS A 83 23.76 -20.15 -9.70
C LYS A 83 23.67 -18.76 -9.15
N PHE A 84 24.37 -17.82 -9.78
CA PHE A 84 24.13 -16.43 -9.53
C PHE A 84 22.66 -16.36 -9.84
N ALA A 85 21.83 -16.40 -8.81
CA ALA A 85 20.41 -16.17 -8.91
C ALA A 85 20.40 -14.86 -9.67
N ASN A 86 20.11 -14.94 -10.97
CA ASN A 86 20.02 -13.75 -11.77
C ASN A 86 19.07 -12.89 -10.96
N TRP A 87 19.38 -11.66 -10.60
CA TRP A 87 18.57 -10.93 -9.59
C TRP A 87 17.05 -10.89 -9.92
N LYS A 88 16.68 -11.18 -11.19
CA LYS A 88 15.32 -11.52 -11.66
C LYS A 88 14.67 -12.74 -10.97
N GLU A 89 15.45 -13.76 -10.61
CA GLU A 89 15.09 -15.08 -10.09
C GLU A 89 14.81 -15.04 -8.56
N GLU A 90 15.45 -14.14 -7.81
CA GLU A 90 15.13 -13.84 -6.40
C GLU A 90 13.81 -13.03 -6.25
N LEU A 91 13.31 -12.48 -7.36
CA LEU A 91 12.07 -11.73 -7.47
C LEU A 91 10.90 -12.58 -8.02
N ASN A 92 11.08 -13.90 -8.13
CA ASN A 92 10.16 -14.79 -8.87
C ASN A 92 8.73 -14.71 -8.35
N ILE A 93 7.88 -13.99 -9.11
CA ILE A 93 6.41 -14.05 -9.03
C ILE A 93 5.95 -15.52 -9.13
N ASN A 94 6.72 -16.37 -9.80
CA ASN A 94 6.49 -17.82 -9.90
C ASN A 94 6.43 -18.55 -8.54
N ASN A 95 7.02 -18.00 -7.46
CA ASN A 95 6.87 -18.61 -6.13
C ASN A 95 5.46 -18.41 -5.57
N LEU A 96 4.73 -17.35 -5.96
CA LEU A 96 3.34 -17.14 -5.52
C LEU A 96 2.40 -18.22 -6.07
N ALA A 97 2.67 -18.71 -7.28
CA ALA A 97 1.90 -19.80 -7.86
C ALA A 97 1.91 -21.06 -6.98
N ARG A 98 2.99 -21.29 -6.23
CA ARG A 98 3.11 -22.43 -5.30
C ARG A 98 2.22 -22.29 -4.06
N GLU A 99 1.84 -21.07 -3.69
CA GLU A 99 0.95 -20.81 -2.56
C GLU A 99 -0.52 -21.09 -2.90
N GLY A 100 -0.82 -21.40 -4.17
CA GLY A 100 -2.16 -21.77 -4.62
C GLY A 100 -3.07 -20.55 -4.88
N PRO A 101 -4.40 -20.77 -4.94
CA PRO A 101 -5.35 -19.72 -5.28
C PRO A 101 -5.56 -18.76 -4.12
N GLN A 102 -5.05 -17.54 -4.27
CA GLN A 102 -5.16 -16.48 -3.27
C GLN A 102 -5.95 -15.29 -3.82
N TRP A 103 -6.42 -14.44 -2.92
CA TRP A 103 -7.04 -13.17 -3.27
C TRP A 103 -5.99 -12.09 -3.47
N TRP A 104 -6.07 -11.40 -4.60
CA TRP A 104 -5.18 -10.32 -5.00
C TRP A 104 -5.98 -9.04 -5.21
N ILE A 105 -5.39 -7.90 -4.84
CA ILE A 105 -5.99 -6.60 -5.12
C ILE A 105 -5.30 -5.97 -6.32
N VAL A 106 -6.11 -5.62 -7.31
CA VAL A 106 -5.70 -4.93 -8.53
C VAL A 106 -6.14 -3.47 -8.43
N LYS A 107 -5.19 -2.56 -8.66
CA LYS A 107 -5.45 -1.14 -8.80
C LYS A 107 -6.02 -0.88 -10.18
N VAL A 108 -7.18 -0.24 -10.23
CA VAL A 108 -7.92 0.05 -11.46
C VAL A 108 -8.25 1.55 -11.50
N SER A 109 -8.51 2.08 -12.70
CA SER A 109 -9.07 3.42 -12.85
C SER A 109 -10.39 3.56 -12.08
N ARG A 110 -10.54 4.68 -11.36
CA ARG A 110 -11.72 4.93 -10.50
C ARG A 110 -13.03 4.98 -11.28
N LEU A 111 -12.99 5.45 -12.52
CA LEU A 111 -14.18 5.64 -13.35
C LEU A 111 -14.68 4.35 -13.99
N LYS A 112 -13.74 3.50 -14.44
CA LYS A 112 -14.05 2.28 -15.21
C LYS A 112 -13.97 0.99 -14.39
N GLY A 113 -13.98 1.07 -13.06
CA GLY A 113 -13.71 -0.08 -12.18
C GLY A 113 -14.55 -1.34 -12.48
N GLN A 114 -15.85 -1.17 -12.70
CA GLN A 114 -16.76 -2.28 -13.01
C GLN A 114 -16.56 -2.83 -14.42
N GLU A 115 -16.40 -1.96 -15.41
CA GLU A 115 -16.15 -2.35 -16.80
C GLU A 115 -14.82 -3.11 -16.93
N THR A 116 -13.77 -2.62 -16.28
CA THR A 116 -12.46 -3.28 -16.25
C THR A 116 -12.53 -4.63 -15.54
N ALA A 117 -13.29 -4.77 -14.45
CA ALA A 117 -13.47 -6.07 -13.79
C ALA A 117 -14.13 -7.10 -14.73
N GLN A 118 -15.18 -6.70 -15.45
CA GLN A 118 -15.82 -7.54 -16.46
C GLN A 118 -14.90 -7.86 -17.64
N LEU A 119 -14.09 -6.88 -18.08
CA LEU A 119 -13.11 -7.07 -19.14
C LEU A 119 -12.04 -8.09 -18.73
N ILE A 120 -11.47 -7.96 -17.53
CA ILE A 120 -10.49 -8.92 -16.99
C ILE A 120 -11.11 -10.32 -16.93
N ALA A 121 -12.33 -10.46 -16.41
CA ALA A 121 -13.01 -11.76 -16.33
C ALA A 121 -13.20 -12.40 -17.72
N ARG A 122 -13.64 -11.62 -18.71
CA ARG A 122 -13.82 -12.11 -20.09
C ARG A 122 -12.49 -12.51 -20.73
N LEU A 123 -11.45 -11.71 -20.52
CA LEU A 123 -10.13 -11.96 -21.07
C LEU A 123 -9.45 -13.19 -20.44
N LEU A 124 -9.55 -13.35 -19.12
CA LEU A 124 -9.02 -14.53 -18.44
C LEU A 124 -9.74 -15.81 -18.89
N ALA A 125 -11.07 -15.79 -19.00
CA ALA A 125 -11.83 -16.94 -19.51
C ALA A 125 -11.42 -17.35 -20.93
N ARG A 126 -11.13 -16.36 -21.79
CA ARG A 126 -10.76 -16.60 -23.19
C ARG A 126 -9.33 -17.12 -23.33
N ASN A 127 -8.39 -16.51 -22.62
CA ASN A 127 -6.97 -16.78 -22.80
C ASN A 127 -6.47 -17.93 -21.91
N TYR A 128 -7.09 -18.14 -20.76
CA TYR A 128 -6.66 -19.12 -19.75
C TYR A 128 -7.86 -19.92 -19.20
N PRO A 129 -8.48 -20.78 -20.03
CA PRO A 129 -9.66 -21.55 -19.62
C PRO A 129 -9.37 -22.61 -18.54
N HIS A 130 -8.09 -22.98 -18.37
CA HIS A 130 -7.66 -23.99 -17.39
C HIS A 130 -7.46 -23.42 -15.98
N ILE A 131 -7.56 -22.10 -15.80
CA ILE A 131 -7.33 -21.45 -14.51
C ILE A 131 -8.66 -21.12 -13.86
N ASP A 132 -8.84 -21.58 -12.64
CA ASP A 132 -9.96 -21.16 -11.80
C ASP A 132 -9.71 -19.74 -11.28
N PHE A 133 -10.53 -18.79 -11.74
CA PHE A 133 -10.47 -17.42 -11.27
C PHE A 133 -11.84 -16.90 -10.82
N LYS A 134 -11.84 -15.99 -9.84
CA LYS A 134 -13.04 -15.23 -9.44
C LYS A 134 -12.70 -13.75 -9.40
N VAL A 135 -13.46 -12.93 -10.12
CA VAL A 135 -13.31 -11.47 -10.09
C VAL A 135 -14.46 -10.89 -9.28
N TYR A 136 -14.13 -10.02 -8.34
CA TYR A 136 -15.09 -9.33 -7.49
C TYR A 136 -14.82 -7.82 -7.48
N ALA A 137 -15.84 -7.05 -7.83
CA ALA A 137 -15.81 -5.60 -7.79
C ALA A 137 -17.05 -5.12 -7.02
N PRO A 138 -16.92 -4.76 -5.73
CA PRO A 138 -18.07 -4.39 -4.93
C PRO A 138 -18.67 -3.07 -5.45
N ALA A 139 -19.92 -3.12 -5.91
CA ALA A 139 -20.70 -1.97 -6.32
C ALA A 139 -22.10 -2.02 -5.72
N ILE A 140 -22.52 -0.86 -5.23
CA ILE A 140 -23.85 -0.62 -4.66
C ILE A 140 -24.76 -0.08 -5.75
N HIS A 141 -25.91 -0.70 -5.93
CA HIS A 141 -26.87 -0.28 -6.94
C HIS A 141 -27.83 0.75 -6.34
N GLU A 142 -27.50 2.03 -6.47
CA GLU A 142 -28.36 3.11 -5.99
C GLU A 142 -29.51 3.32 -6.99
N ARG A 143 -30.75 3.17 -6.51
CA ARG A 143 -31.96 3.43 -7.29
C ARG A 143 -32.43 4.85 -7.00
N LYS A 144 -32.55 5.70 -8.03
CA LYS A 144 -33.11 7.05 -7.91
C LYS A 144 -34.32 7.22 -8.81
N LYS A 145 -35.40 7.79 -8.28
CA LYS A 145 -36.56 8.23 -9.09
C LYS A 145 -36.15 9.42 -9.96
N LEU A 146 -36.37 9.31 -11.26
CA LEU A 146 -36.27 10.45 -12.16
C LEU A 146 -37.60 11.20 -12.19
N LYS A 147 -37.57 12.44 -12.68
CA LYS A 147 -38.75 13.29 -12.86
C LYS A 147 -39.78 12.70 -13.84
N ASN A 148 -39.37 11.73 -14.66
CA ASN A 148 -40.22 11.01 -15.61
C ASN A 148 -40.92 9.79 -14.98
N GLY A 149 -40.77 9.54 -13.68
CA GLY A 149 -41.34 8.39 -12.98
C GLY A 149 -40.56 7.08 -13.16
N THR A 150 -39.53 7.05 -14.01
CA THR A 150 -38.65 5.88 -14.19
C THR A 150 -37.55 5.85 -13.13
N TYR A 151 -37.09 4.66 -12.74
CA TYR A 151 -35.96 4.49 -11.84
C TYR A 151 -34.65 4.39 -12.63
N SER A 152 -33.66 5.21 -12.28
CA SER A 152 -32.28 5.01 -12.75
C SER A 152 -31.50 4.25 -11.70
N VAL A 153 -30.95 3.11 -12.10
CA VAL A 153 -30.04 2.31 -11.28
C VAL A 153 -28.62 2.68 -11.69
N LYS A 154 -27.84 3.27 -10.78
CA LYS A 154 -26.44 3.58 -11.03
C LYS A 154 -25.55 2.77 -10.09
N PRO A 155 -24.59 1.98 -10.61
CA PRO A 155 -23.64 1.28 -9.76
C PRO A 155 -22.64 2.29 -9.19
N LYS A 156 -22.62 2.41 -7.86
CA LYS A 156 -21.65 3.19 -7.11
C LYS A 156 -20.60 2.22 -6.53
N PRO A 157 -19.33 2.26 -6.97
CA PRO A 157 -18.31 1.36 -6.45
C PRO A 157 -18.04 1.63 -4.97
N LEU A 158 -17.99 0.58 -4.15
CA LEU A 158 -17.68 0.66 -2.72
C LEU A 158 -16.22 1.04 -2.50
N PHE A 159 -15.32 0.37 -3.24
CA PHE A 159 -13.89 0.63 -3.22
C PHE A 159 -13.43 1.16 -4.58
N PRO A 160 -13.50 2.48 -4.82
CA PRO A 160 -13.14 3.06 -6.11
C PRO A 160 -11.65 2.84 -6.40
N GLY A 161 -11.38 2.18 -7.52
CA GLY A 161 -10.01 1.89 -7.99
C GLY A 161 -9.39 0.62 -7.41
N CYS A 162 -10.17 -0.22 -6.74
CA CYS A 162 -9.75 -1.56 -6.31
C CYS A 162 -10.68 -2.62 -6.91
N VAL A 163 -10.08 -3.66 -7.50
CA VAL A 163 -10.78 -4.87 -7.94
C VAL A 163 -10.09 -6.06 -7.29
N PHE A 164 -10.89 -7.01 -6.81
CA PHE A 164 -10.39 -8.21 -6.14
C PHE A 164 -10.43 -9.39 -7.11
N ILE A 165 -9.34 -10.14 -7.17
CA ILE A 165 -9.22 -11.30 -8.05
C ILE A 165 -8.70 -12.48 -7.23
N ARG A 166 -9.44 -13.58 -7.21
CA ARG A 166 -8.96 -14.86 -6.71
C ARG A 166 -8.39 -15.64 -7.87
N CYS A 167 -7.09 -15.90 -7.88
CA CYS A 167 -6.45 -16.77 -8.87
C CYS A 167 -5.09 -17.28 -8.36
N VAL A 168 -4.59 -18.33 -9.01
CA VAL A 168 -3.18 -18.70 -8.92
C VAL A 168 -2.40 -17.67 -9.73
N LEU A 169 -1.45 -16.96 -9.10
CA LEU A 169 -0.76 -15.84 -9.73
C LEU A 169 0.59 -16.28 -10.31
N ASP A 170 0.57 -16.62 -11.60
CA ASP A 170 1.77 -16.85 -12.40
C ASP A 170 2.35 -15.53 -12.94
N LYS A 171 3.61 -15.59 -13.41
CA LYS A 171 4.23 -14.46 -14.11
C LYS A 171 3.42 -14.04 -15.34
N GLU A 172 2.91 -15.01 -16.12
CA GLU A 172 2.14 -14.73 -17.33
C GLU A 172 0.82 -14.01 -17.02
N ILE A 173 0.11 -14.47 -15.99
CA ILE A 173 -1.14 -13.87 -15.52
C ILE A 173 -0.90 -12.48 -14.94
N HIS A 174 0.17 -12.31 -14.18
CA HIS A 174 0.56 -11.01 -13.64
C HIS A 174 0.84 -9.99 -14.75
N ASP A 175 1.62 -10.38 -15.76
CA ASP A 175 1.98 -9.52 -16.89
C ASP A 175 0.74 -9.23 -17.76
N PHE A 176 -0.13 -10.24 -17.98
CA PHE A 176 -1.38 -10.11 -18.72
C PHE A 176 -2.37 -9.14 -18.07
N ILE A 177 -2.57 -9.23 -16.75
CA ILE A 177 -3.48 -8.34 -16.02
C ILE A 177 -2.96 -6.88 -16.07
N ARG A 178 -1.65 -6.66 -16.06
CA ARG A 178 -1.06 -5.32 -16.20
C ARG A 178 -1.24 -4.70 -17.59
N GLU A 179 -1.33 -5.54 -18.63
CA GLU A 179 -1.57 -5.08 -19.99
C GLU A 179 -3.04 -4.69 -20.24
N CYS A 180 -3.96 -5.09 -19.36
CA CYS A 180 -5.38 -4.78 -19.50
C CYS A 180 -5.68 -3.28 -19.35
N ASP A 181 -6.56 -2.75 -20.21
CA ASP A 181 -6.94 -1.33 -20.19
C ASP A 181 -7.56 -0.92 -18.83
N GLY A 182 -7.07 0.19 -18.29
CA GLY A 182 -7.50 0.73 -17.02
C GLY A 182 -6.88 0.07 -15.78
N VAL A 183 -5.99 -0.91 -15.92
CA VAL A 183 -5.25 -1.53 -14.81
C VAL A 183 -3.96 -0.76 -14.52
N GLY A 184 -3.79 -0.31 -13.27
CA GLY A 184 -2.57 0.37 -12.79
C GLY A 184 -1.53 -0.57 -12.18
N GLY A 185 -1.86 -1.87 -12.04
CA GLY A 185 -1.02 -2.89 -11.43
C GLY A 185 -1.55 -3.38 -10.08
N PHE A 186 -0.76 -4.20 -9.39
CA PHE A 186 -1.19 -4.83 -8.14
C PHE A 186 -0.92 -3.97 -6.91
N VAL A 187 -1.68 -4.21 -5.84
CA VAL A 187 -1.37 -3.68 -4.50
C VAL A 187 -0.37 -4.62 -3.82
N GLY A 188 0.70 -4.04 -3.27
CA GLY A 188 1.65 -4.78 -2.46
C GLY A 188 2.93 -4.01 -2.17
N ALA A 189 3.95 -4.72 -1.71
CA ALA A 189 5.23 -4.12 -1.34
C ALA A 189 6.04 -3.76 -2.59
N LEU A 190 6.69 -2.60 -2.58
CA LEU A 190 7.69 -2.27 -3.59
C LEU A 190 8.94 -3.09 -3.27
N VAL A 191 9.33 -3.95 -4.19
CA VAL A 191 10.50 -4.81 -4.09
C VAL A 191 11.44 -4.46 -5.23
N GLY A 192 12.73 -4.28 -4.92
CA GLY A 192 13.75 -3.95 -5.89
C GLY A 192 14.70 -2.86 -5.39
N ASN A 193 15.71 -2.56 -6.20
CA ASN A 193 16.66 -1.48 -5.94
C ASN A 193 16.04 -0.13 -6.34
N THR A 194 16.57 0.99 -5.85
CA THR A 194 16.11 2.37 -6.11
C THR A 194 15.90 2.69 -7.60
N LYS A 195 16.59 1.98 -8.50
CA LYS A 195 16.50 2.16 -9.96
C LYS A 195 15.45 1.29 -10.66
N ARG A 196 15.02 0.17 -10.08
CA ARG A 196 14.06 -0.78 -10.67
C ARG A 196 13.18 -1.34 -9.57
N GLN A 197 12.14 -0.59 -9.23
CA GLN A 197 11.14 -1.01 -8.25
C GLN A 197 9.99 -1.73 -8.97
N ILE A 198 9.68 -2.94 -8.50
CA ILE A 198 8.55 -3.74 -8.96
C ILE A 198 7.61 -3.95 -7.78
N THR A 199 6.32 -3.76 -7.98
CA THR A 199 5.34 -4.06 -6.93
C THR A 199 5.11 -5.56 -6.86
N ARG A 200 5.57 -6.20 -5.77
CA ARG A 200 5.23 -7.59 -5.46
C ARG A 200 3.82 -7.63 -4.89
N PRO A 201 2.88 -8.35 -5.52
CA PRO A 201 1.50 -8.39 -5.07
C PRO A 201 1.40 -9.01 -3.67
N ARG A 202 0.56 -8.40 -2.82
CA ARG A 202 0.30 -8.89 -1.47
C ARG A 202 -0.99 -9.71 -1.48
N PRO A 203 -0.98 -10.96 -0.97
CA PRO A 203 -2.20 -11.73 -0.86
C PRO A 203 -3.08 -11.18 0.26
N VAL A 204 -4.39 -11.23 0.03
CA VAL A 204 -5.42 -10.86 0.98
C VAL A 204 -5.92 -12.13 1.66
N SER A 205 -6.08 -12.07 2.98
CA SER A 205 -6.65 -13.19 3.72
C SER A 205 -8.14 -13.36 3.36
N GLU A 206 -8.64 -14.59 3.44
CA GLU A 206 -10.05 -14.86 3.19
C GLU A 206 -10.95 -14.15 4.22
N PHE A 207 -10.47 -13.96 5.44
CA PHE A 207 -11.17 -13.21 6.49
C PHE A 207 -11.37 -11.73 6.13
N ASP A 208 -10.34 -11.06 5.60
CA ASP A 208 -10.45 -9.66 5.18
C ASP A 208 -11.42 -9.54 3.99
N MET A 209 -11.39 -10.50 3.07
CA MET A 209 -12.34 -10.56 1.95
C MET A 209 -13.77 -10.78 2.40
N GLU A 210 -13.99 -11.64 3.40
CA GLU A 210 -15.32 -11.86 3.96
C GLU A 210 -15.85 -10.63 4.69
N ALA A 211 -15.00 -9.91 5.42
CA ALA A 211 -15.37 -8.62 6.01
C ALA A 211 -15.82 -7.62 4.94
N ILE A 212 -15.09 -7.55 3.82
CA ILE A 212 -15.45 -6.73 2.65
C ILE A 212 -16.79 -7.17 2.05
N PHE A 213 -17.04 -8.48 1.92
CA PHE A 213 -18.32 -8.99 1.42
C PHE A 213 -19.49 -8.65 2.35
N ARG A 214 -19.27 -8.74 3.66
CA ARG A 214 -20.26 -8.39 4.69
C ARG A 214 -20.61 -6.92 4.61
N GLN A 215 -19.60 -6.05 4.55
CA GLN A 215 -19.79 -4.62 4.39
C GLN A 215 -20.54 -4.30 3.10
N ALA A 216 -20.14 -4.90 1.97
CA ALA A 216 -20.82 -4.69 0.69
C ALA A 216 -22.30 -5.12 0.73
N LYS A 217 -22.62 -6.22 1.41
CA LYS A 217 -23.99 -6.70 1.59
C LYS A 217 -24.81 -5.76 2.48
N GLU A 218 -24.26 -5.33 3.60
CA GLU A 218 -24.90 -4.39 4.52
C GLU A 218 -25.15 -3.03 3.84
N GLU A 219 -24.18 -2.50 3.11
CA GLU A 219 -24.35 -1.24 2.39
C GLU A 219 -25.36 -1.36 1.24
N GLN A 220 -25.42 -2.50 0.58
CA GLN A 220 -26.46 -2.78 -0.42
C GLN A 220 -27.87 -2.81 0.22
N GLN A 221 -28.02 -3.45 1.39
CA GLN A 221 -29.27 -3.47 2.14
C GLN A 221 -29.66 -2.07 2.62
N LYS A 222 -28.70 -1.31 3.13
CA LYS A 222 -28.93 0.08 3.57
C LYS A 222 -29.36 0.98 2.41
N ALA A 223 -28.79 0.80 1.23
CA ALA A 223 -29.20 1.56 0.03
C ALA A 223 -30.63 1.18 -0.42
N GLU A 224 -31.00 -0.08 -0.29
CA GLU A 224 -32.37 -0.55 -0.57
C GLU A 224 -33.38 -0.05 0.46
N GLN A 225 -33.05 -0.10 1.75
CA GLN A 225 -33.87 0.45 2.83
C GLN A 225 -34.05 1.96 2.70
N ALA A 226 -32.98 2.71 2.39
CA ALA A 226 -33.06 4.14 2.16
C ALA A 226 -33.97 4.47 0.97
N PHE A 227 -33.89 3.69 -0.10
CA PHE A 227 -34.80 3.84 -1.23
C PHE A 227 -36.27 3.59 -0.86
N GLU A 228 -36.55 2.59 -0.02
CA GLU A 228 -37.90 2.31 0.45
C GLU A 228 -38.42 3.38 1.41
N GLN A 229 -37.57 3.92 2.29
CA GLN A 229 -37.92 5.05 3.14
C GLN A 229 -38.24 6.30 2.32
N ASP A 230 -37.43 6.63 1.31
CA ASP A 230 -37.69 7.75 0.39
C ASP A 230 -39.03 7.58 -0.35
N GLN A 231 -39.44 6.34 -0.62
CA GLN A 231 -40.74 6.03 -1.25
C GLN A 231 -41.90 6.29 -0.29
N GLN A 232 -41.76 5.84 0.96
CA GLN A 232 -42.77 6.03 2.01
C GLN A 232 -42.93 7.50 2.37
N GLU A 233 -41.83 8.24 2.54
CA GLU A 233 -41.84 9.68 2.78
C GLU A 233 -42.47 10.45 1.62
N ALA A 234 -42.18 10.08 0.37
CA ALA A 234 -42.82 10.67 -0.80
C ALA A 234 -44.34 10.42 -0.83
N ALA A 235 -44.79 9.21 -0.45
CA ALA A 235 -46.21 8.87 -0.38
C ALA A 235 -46.94 9.64 0.74
N LEU A 236 -46.34 9.77 1.92
CA LEU A 236 -46.87 10.56 3.03
C LEU A 236 -46.95 12.05 2.70
N ASN A 237 -45.93 12.60 2.03
CA ASN A 237 -45.92 14.00 1.59
C ASN A 237 -46.93 14.28 0.46
N SER A 238 -47.23 13.29 -0.38
CA SER A 238 -48.32 13.41 -1.36
C SER A 238 -49.72 13.33 -0.73
N GLY A 239 -49.86 12.63 0.39
CA GLY A 239 -51.12 12.46 1.11
C GLY A 239 -51.55 13.66 1.96
N LEU A 240 -50.62 14.59 2.26
CA LEU A 240 -50.88 15.81 3.03
C LEU A 240 -51.16 17.06 2.16
N ASN A 241 -51.22 16.92 0.84
CA ASN A 241 -51.51 18.03 -0.09
C ASN A 241 -52.90 17.93 -0.75
N SER A 242 -53.87 17.29 -0.09
CA SER A 242 -55.28 17.32 -0.48
C SER A 242 -56.12 17.96 0.61
N ASP A 243 -56.16 19.29 0.62
CA ASP A 243 -57.34 20.11 0.94
C ASP A 243 -56.96 21.58 0.72
N ASP A 244 -56.99 22.01 -0.55
CA ASP A 244 -57.55 23.30 -0.96
C ASP A 244 -57.41 23.45 -2.47
N ALA A 245 -58.49 23.14 -3.17
CA ALA A 245 -58.64 23.39 -4.60
C ALA A 245 -59.79 24.36 -4.83
N VAL A 246 -59.50 25.66 -5.05
CA VAL A 246 -60.33 26.55 -5.87
C VAL A 246 -59.46 27.49 -6.72
N LYS A 247 -59.31 27.09 -8.00
CA LYS A 247 -59.47 27.88 -9.23
C LYS A 247 -58.97 29.34 -9.29
N SER A 248 -58.01 29.61 -10.18
CA SER A 248 -58.25 30.43 -11.39
C SER A 248 -57.11 30.35 -12.41
N THR A 249 -57.49 30.03 -13.64
CA THR A 249 -56.80 30.11 -14.93
C THR A 249 -56.30 31.51 -15.31
N GLY A 250 -55.21 31.60 -16.08
CA GLY A 250 -54.85 32.81 -16.84
C GLY A 250 -53.42 32.80 -17.42
N ASP A 251 -53.29 32.39 -18.67
CA ASP A 251 -52.09 32.53 -19.52
C ASP A 251 -51.63 33.99 -19.71
N SER A 252 -50.31 34.20 -19.78
CA SER A 252 -49.59 35.06 -20.77
C SER A 252 -48.17 35.45 -20.30
N LYS A 253 -47.18 35.27 -21.17
CA LYS A 253 -45.75 35.65 -21.02
C LYS A 253 -45.38 36.58 -22.21
N PRO A 254 -44.31 37.41 -22.23
CA PRO A 254 -43.46 38.02 -21.19
C PRO A 254 -43.29 39.56 -21.33
N LYS A 255 -42.79 40.27 -20.30
CA LYS A 255 -42.04 41.52 -20.52
C LYS A 255 -40.89 41.73 -19.53
N ARG A 256 -39.67 41.75 -20.08
CA ARG A 256 -38.39 42.16 -19.48
C ARG A 256 -38.51 43.43 -18.63
N ARG A 257 -38.01 43.39 -17.39
CA ARG A 257 -37.17 44.47 -16.82
C ARG A 257 -36.31 43.95 -15.66
N SER A 258 -35.08 44.39 -15.71
CA SER A 258 -33.93 44.12 -14.84
C SER A 258 -34.07 44.66 -13.42
N ARG A 259 -33.46 43.98 -12.43
CA ARG A 259 -32.26 44.43 -11.68
C ARG A 259 -32.28 44.04 -10.18
N LYS A 260 -31.17 43.42 -9.75
CA LYS A 260 -30.53 43.37 -8.40
C LYS A 260 -31.09 42.44 -7.29
N THR A 261 -30.25 41.45 -6.97
CA THR A 261 -29.64 41.14 -5.65
C THR A 261 -30.53 41.09 -4.40
N LEU A 262 -30.69 39.88 -3.83
CA LEU A 262 -30.22 39.46 -2.49
C LEU A 262 -30.97 38.17 -2.06
N ASP A 263 -30.21 37.07 -1.99
CA ASP A 263 -30.11 35.99 -0.99
C ASP A 263 -31.33 35.39 -0.22
N PRO A 264 -31.18 34.13 0.23
CA PRO A 264 -32.28 33.19 0.44
C PRO A 264 -32.75 33.06 1.90
N LEU A 265 -34.06 32.84 2.04
CA LEU A 265 -34.71 32.45 3.30
C LEU A 265 -34.81 30.91 3.41
N ILE A 266 -33.94 30.36 4.26
CA ILE A 266 -34.24 29.51 5.44
C ILE A 266 -35.17 28.29 5.25
N ASN A 267 -34.63 27.09 5.53
CA ASN A 267 -35.13 26.20 6.61
C ASN A 267 -34.18 25.04 6.91
N GLY A 268 -33.87 24.88 8.20
CA GLY A 268 -33.01 23.82 8.74
C GLY A 268 -32.54 24.13 10.14
N SER A 269 -33.49 24.34 11.06
CA SER A 269 -33.25 24.57 12.48
C SER A 269 -32.80 23.26 13.15
N SER A 270 -31.55 23.22 13.60
CA SER A 270 -31.18 22.45 14.78
C SER A 270 -30.69 23.44 15.83
N LYS A 271 -31.52 23.63 16.86
CA LYS A 271 -31.24 24.39 18.09
C LYS A 271 -29.84 24.07 18.63
N GLY A 272 -28.87 24.89 18.26
CA GLY A 272 -27.58 24.95 18.93
C GLY A 272 -27.77 25.70 20.24
N LYS A 273 -27.56 25.01 21.36
CA LYS A 273 -27.36 25.65 22.67
C LYS A 273 -26.26 26.70 22.48
N ASN A 274 -26.57 27.98 22.71
CA ASN A 274 -25.55 29.03 22.76
C ASN A 274 -24.72 28.82 24.04
N GLU A 275 -23.81 27.85 24.00
CA GLU A 275 -22.77 27.72 25.00
C GLU A 275 -21.92 28.99 24.97
N LYS A 276 -21.77 29.59 26.15
CA LYS A 276 -21.14 30.88 26.33
C LYS A 276 -19.65 30.75 26.04
N LEU A 277 -19.21 31.21 24.86
CA LEU A 277 -17.80 31.22 24.49
C LEU A 277 -17.00 32.12 25.44
N VAL A 278 -16.07 31.52 26.19
CA VAL A 278 -15.17 32.22 27.12
C VAL A 278 -13.75 32.18 26.53
N PRO A 279 -13.01 33.30 26.50
CA PRO A 279 -11.60 33.30 26.09
C PRO A 279 -10.81 32.28 26.93
N GLY A 280 -10.11 31.37 26.25
CA GLY A 280 -9.38 30.25 26.85
C GLY A 280 -10.04 28.88 26.66
N SER A 281 -11.29 28.81 26.18
CA SER A 281 -11.95 27.53 25.89
C SER A 281 -11.41 26.88 24.60
N SER A 282 -11.45 25.56 24.56
CA SER A 282 -11.25 24.79 23.32
C SER A 282 -12.45 24.97 22.40
N VAL A 283 -12.19 25.23 21.12
CA VAL A 283 -13.20 25.45 20.10
C VAL A 283 -12.87 24.62 18.87
N ARG A 284 -13.90 24.06 18.24
CA ARG A 284 -13.82 23.37 16.97
C ARG A 284 -14.35 24.26 15.86
N VAL A 285 -13.65 24.28 14.73
CA VAL A 285 -14.13 24.98 13.53
C VAL A 285 -15.10 24.08 12.76
N VAL A 286 -16.27 24.62 12.42
CA VAL A 286 -17.32 23.92 11.66
C VAL A 286 -17.22 24.20 10.17
N SER A 287 -16.77 25.40 9.78
CA SER A 287 -16.78 25.86 8.38
C SER A 287 -15.47 26.57 8.01
N GLY A 288 -15.10 26.51 6.73
CA GLY A 288 -13.90 27.14 6.17
C GLY A 288 -12.74 26.18 5.92
N THR A 289 -11.58 26.72 5.55
CA THR A 289 -10.37 25.92 5.23
C THR A 289 -9.79 25.15 6.42
N PHE A 290 -10.18 25.55 7.63
CA PHE A 290 -9.76 24.95 8.89
C PHE A 290 -10.89 24.13 9.54
N ALA A 291 -11.93 23.75 8.79
CA ALA A 291 -13.00 22.89 9.29
C ALA A 291 -12.42 21.63 9.95
N GLU A 292 -13.06 21.19 11.04
CA GLU A 292 -12.68 20.04 11.88
C GLU A 292 -11.43 20.22 12.75
N TYR A 293 -10.67 21.31 12.58
CA TYR A 293 -9.56 21.59 13.48
C TYR A 293 -10.04 22.08 14.85
N VAL A 294 -9.35 21.58 15.88
CA VAL A 294 -9.53 21.99 17.27
C VAL A 294 -8.43 22.98 17.63
N GLY A 295 -8.83 24.10 18.24
CA GLY A 295 -7.93 25.16 18.65
C GLY A 295 -8.35 25.80 19.97
N SER A 296 -7.48 26.63 20.53
CA SER A 296 -7.77 27.40 21.74
C SER A 296 -8.20 28.81 21.40
N LEU A 297 -9.33 29.27 21.95
CA LEU A 297 -9.84 30.62 21.71
C LEU A 297 -9.01 31.64 22.50
N LYS A 298 -8.19 32.46 21.85
CA LYS A 298 -7.36 33.47 22.54
C LYS A 298 -8.11 34.76 22.83
N LYS A 299 -8.82 35.27 21.82
CA LYS A 299 -9.48 36.57 21.89
C LYS A 299 -10.84 36.52 21.19
N LEU A 300 -11.86 37.06 21.85
CA LEU A 300 -13.21 37.16 21.29
C LEU A 300 -13.64 38.63 21.21
N ASN A 301 -13.71 39.17 20.00
CA ASN A 301 -14.22 40.53 19.78
C ASN A 301 -15.73 40.47 19.51
N ARG A 302 -16.55 40.60 20.56
CA ARG A 302 -18.02 40.56 20.45
C ARG A 302 -18.61 41.68 19.58
N ARG A 303 -17.91 42.82 19.45
CA ARG A 303 -18.35 43.96 18.61
C ARG A 303 -18.21 43.68 17.12
N THR A 304 -17.15 42.97 16.71
CA THR A 304 -16.85 42.68 15.30
C THR A 304 -17.23 41.25 14.89
N LYS A 305 -17.73 40.44 15.83
CA LYS A 305 -18.05 39.00 15.63
C LYS A 305 -16.87 38.17 15.12
N LYS A 306 -15.64 38.60 15.42
CA LYS A 306 -14.40 37.89 15.09
C LYS A 306 -13.76 37.27 16.34
N ALA A 307 -13.24 36.07 16.18
CA ALA A 307 -12.57 35.28 17.19
C ALA A 307 -11.17 34.90 16.69
N THR A 308 -10.14 35.21 17.48
CA THR A 308 -8.77 34.78 17.19
C THR A 308 -8.54 33.44 17.87
N VAL A 309 -8.36 32.39 17.07
CA VAL A 309 -8.17 31.00 17.51
C VAL A 309 -6.73 30.58 17.24
N GLY A 310 -6.10 29.97 18.24
CA GLY A 310 -4.76 29.38 18.11
C GLY A 310 -4.83 27.89 17.83
N PHE A 311 -4.31 27.48 16.66
CA PHE A 311 -4.15 26.08 16.26
C PHE A 311 -2.72 25.62 16.46
N THR A 312 -2.53 24.39 16.91
CA THR A 312 -1.20 23.75 16.96
C THR A 312 -0.98 22.94 15.69
N LEU A 313 -0.34 23.54 14.69
CA LEU A 313 0.00 22.88 13.43
C LEU A 313 1.51 22.61 13.42
N PHE A 314 1.91 21.35 13.24
CA PHE A 314 3.33 20.96 13.16
C PHE A 314 4.17 21.36 14.39
N GLY A 315 3.56 21.33 15.58
CA GLY A 315 4.21 21.73 16.83
C GLY A 315 4.46 23.25 16.96
N LYS A 316 3.89 24.07 16.06
CA LYS A 316 3.91 25.53 16.13
C LYS A 316 2.48 26.05 16.32
N GLU A 317 2.32 27.05 17.17
CA GLU A 317 1.05 27.75 17.36
C GLU A 317 0.83 28.77 16.25
N SER A 318 -0.27 28.64 15.51
CA SER A 318 -0.69 29.55 14.45
C SER A 318 -2.01 30.21 14.85
N LEU A 319 -2.06 31.54 14.81
CA LEU A 319 -3.25 32.33 15.14
C LEU A 319 -4.03 32.65 13.87
N VAL A 320 -5.33 32.34 13.86
CA VAL A 320 -6.23 32.60 12.74
C VAL A 320 -7.46 33.33 13.26
N ASP A 321 -7.87 34.38 12.55
CA ASP A 321 -9.10 35.11 12.82
C ASP A 321 -10.26 34.45 12.07
N LEU A 322 -11.24 33.95 12.82
CA LEU A 322 -12.44 33.28 12.33
C LEU A 322 -13.70 34.00 12.82
N ASP A 323 -14.81 33.82 12.11
CA ASP A 323 -16.08 34.37 12.54
C ASP A 323 -16.71 33.50 13.63
N VAL A 324 -17.42 34.14 14.57
CA VAL A 324 -18.04 33.44 15.71
C VAL A 324 -19.08 32.39 15.27
N SER A 325 -19.66 32.54 14.07
CA SER A 325 -20.61 31.58 13.50
C SER A 325 -19.95 30.30 12.99
N GLU A 326 -18.64 30.32 12.73
CA GLU A 326 -17.89 29.19 12.17
C GLU A 326 -17.23 28.33 13.25
N ILE A 327 -17.35 28.72 14.52
CA ILE A 327 -16.75 28.03 15.67
C ILE A 327 -17.84 27.50 16.61
N VAL A 328 -17.58 26.34 17.19
CA VAL A 328 -18.41 25.71 18.22
C VAL A 328 -17.53 25.39 19.42
N SER A 329 -18.06 25.60 20.64
CA SER A 329 -17.38 25.17 21.87
C SER A 329 -17.20 23.66 21.85
N GLU A 330 -15.96 23.21 22.06
CA GLU A 330 -15.67 21.80 22.26
C GLU A 330 -15.54 21.58 23.76
N THR A 331 -16.63 21.11 24.37
CA THR A 331 -16.59 20.56 25.71
C THR A 331 -16.07 19.13 25.61
N MET A 332 -14.93 18.83 26.24
CA MET A 332 -14.41 17.46 26.33
C MET A 332 -15.30 16.55 27.16
#